data_AF-A0A1F6WNG1-F1
#
_entry.id   AF-A0A1F6WNG1-F1
#
_cell.length_a   1.000
_cell.length_b   1.000
_cell.length_c   1.000
_cell.angle_alpha   90.00
_cell.angle_beta   90.00
_cell.angle_gamma   90.00
#
_symmetry.space_group_name_H-M   'P 1'
#
loop_
_entity.id
_entity.type
_entity.pdbx_description
1 polymer ?
#
loop_
_entity_poly.entity_id
_entity_poly.type
_entity_poly.pdbx_seq_one_letter_code
_entity_poly.pdbx_strand_id
1 'polypeptide(L)'
;MITDTDIKKLKKVFATKKDLEAFATKRDLELYLTKDEFRVFERKLDKKFIDFEESLLTKIIDHILTSQDVILKRIDDIIIDNAARDMQLHRHDKWIHDLATHTECKLSNS
;
A
#
# COMPACT_ATOMS: atom_id res chain seq x y z
N MET A 1 -79.42 -4.80 15.70
CA MET A 1 -78.76 -6.05 16.13
C MET A 1 -77.85 -6.51 15.02
N ILE A 2 -76.64 -6.99 15.34
CA ILE A 2 -75.82 -7.71 14.36
C ILE A 2 -76.52 -9.06 14.06
N THR A 3 -76.54 -9.46 12.79
CA THR A 3 -77.18 -10.72 12.35
C THR A 3 -76.14 -11.81 12.07
N ASP A 4 -76.56 -13.08 12.00
CA ASP A 4 -75.67 -14.18 11.62
C ASP A 4 -75.05 -14.02 10.24
N THR A 5 -75.76 -13.34 9.34
CA THR A 5 -75.25 -12.95 8.03
C THR A 5 -74.07 -11.99 8.17
N ASP A 6 -74.16 -11.05 9.11
CA ASP A 6 -73.07 -10.11 9.41
C ASP A 6 -71.88 -10.84 10.05
N ILE A 7 -72.12 -11.77 10.98
CA ILE A 7 -71.07 -12.59 11.61
C ILE A 7 -70.35 -13.46 10.57
N LYS A 8 -71.06 -14.08 9.61
CA LYS A 8 -70.45 -14.86 8.52
C LYS A 8 -69.59 -14.01 7.60
N LYS A 9 -70.02 -12.79 7.30
CA LYS A 9 -69.23 -11.84 6.51
C LYS A 9 -67.96 -11.46 7.25
N LEU A 10 -68.04 -11.17 8.55
CA LEU A 10 -66.88 -10.83 9.38
C LEU A 10 -65.84 -11.97 9.43
N LYS A 11 -66.27 -13.23 9.59
CA LYS A 11 -65.35 -14.40 9.59
C LYS A 11 -64.57 -14.58 8.28
N LYS A 12 -65.10 -14.10 7.15
CA LYS A 12 -64.39 -14.14 5.86
C LYS A 12 -63.40 -12.99 5.69
N VAL A 13 -63.50 -11.93 6.50
CA VAL A 13 -62.69 -10.72 6.38
C VAL A 13 -61.59 -10.65 7.45
N PHE A 14 -61.86 -11.17 8.65
CA PHE A 14 -60.87 -11.18 9.73
C PHE A 14 -59.76 -12.20 9.47
N ALA A 15 -58.51 -11.74 9.56
CA ALA A 15 -57.35 -12.60 9.63
C ALA A 15 -57.38 -13.45 10.92
N THR A 16 -56.95 -14.69 10.80
CA THR A 16 -56.75 -15.63 11.92
C THR A 16 -55.30 -15.58 12.40
N LYS A 17 -55.03 -16.18 13.57
CA LYS A 17 -53.64 -16.29 14.07
C LYS A 17 -52.73 -17.01 13.09
N LYS A 18 -53.24 -18.06 12.43
CA LYS A 18 -52.49 -18.84 11.44
C LYS A 18 -52.07 -17.99 10.23
N ASP A 19 -52.89 -17.01 9.85
CA ASP A 19 -52.57 -16.08 8.77
C ASP A 19 -51.40 -15.14 9.15
N LEU A 20 -51.21 -14.86 10.44
CA LEU A 20 -50.14 -13.99 10.94
C LEU A 20 -48.80 -14.70 11.13
N GLU A 21 -48.77 -16.03 11.25
CA GLU A 21 -47.55 -16.82 11.46
C GLU A 21 -46.54 -16.70 10.30
N ALA A 22 -47.02 -16.41 9.09
CA ALA A 22 -46.18 -16.23 7.91
C ALA A 22 -45.49 -14.85 7.84
N PHE A 23 -45.88 -13.90 8.69
CA PHE A 23 -45.35 -12.53 8.65
C PHE A 23 -44.22 -12.36 9.66
N ALA A 24 -43.17 -11.65 9.23
CA ALA A 24 -42.11 -11.22 10.14
C ALA A 24 -42.67 -10.27 11.22
N THR A 25 -42.18 -10.44 12.43
CA THR A 25 -42.45 -9.55 13.55
C THR A 25 -41.49 -8.36 13.53
N LYS A 26 -41.83 -7.31 14.27
CA LYS A 26 -40.93 -6.16 14.46
C LYS A 26 -39.57 -6.60 15.04
N ARG A 27 -39.58 -7.58 15.95
CA ARG A 27 -38.37 -8.15 16.57
C ARG A 27 -37.42 -8.75 15.54
N ASP A 28 -37.97 -9.39 14.51
CA ASP A 28 -37.18 -10.03 13.45
C ASP A 28 -36.40 -9.00 12.60
N LEU A 29 -36.90 -7.76 12.53
CA LEU A 29 -36.28 -6.69 11.75
C LEU A 29 -35.22 -5.90 12.53
N GLU A 30 -35.17 -6.00 13.86
CA GLU A 30 -34.24 -5.24 14.72
C GLU A 30 -32.76 -5.60 14.50
N LEU A 31 -32.48 -6.77 13.91
CA LEU A 31 -31.13 -7.23 13.61
C LEU A 31 -30.57 -6.68 12.29
N TYR A 32 -31.40 -6.08 11.45
CA TYR A 32 -31.00 -5.61 10.14
C TYR A 32 -30.58 -4.15 10.19
N LEU A 33 -29.47 -3.85 9.52
CA LEU A 33 -29.03 -2.48 9.29
C LEU A 33 -29.99 -1.79 8.32
N THR A 34 -30.28 -0.54 8.63
CA THR A 34 -30.90 0.39 7.69
C THR A 34 -29.92 0.72 6.57
N LYS A 35 -30.46 1.19 5.43
CA LYS A 35 -29.63 1.64 4.30
C LYS A 35 -28.66 2.76 4.69
N ASP A 36 -29.06 3.64 5.61
CA ASP A 36 -28.22 4.75 6.05
C ASP A 36 -27.07 4.28 6.96
N GLU A 37 -27.32 3.29 7.83
CA GLU A 37 -26.26 2.65 8.62
C GLU A 37 -25.26 1.92 7.71
N PHE A 38 -25.76 1.25 6.67
CA PHE A 38 -24.90 0.59 5.68
C PHE A 38 -24.03 1.61 4.93
N ARG A 39 -24.58 2.75 4.50
CA ARG A 39 -23.80 3.83 3.87
C ARG A 39 -22.74 4.43 4.79
N VAL A 40 -23.01 4.52 6.09
CA VAL A 40 -22.01 4.94 7.09
C VAL A 40 -20.89 3.91 7.18
N PHE A 41 -21.23 2.62 7.16
CA PHE A 41 -20.26 1.55 7.17
C PHE A 41 -19.38 1.55 5.92
N GLU A 42 -19.95 1.67 4.72
CA GLU A 42 -19.21 1.79 3.44
C GLU A 42 -18.20 2.94 3.49
N ARG A 43 -18.64 4.16 3.88
CA ARG A 43 -17.74 5.31 3.98
C ARG A 43 -16.59 5.10 4.98
N LYS A 44 -16.84 4.38 6.08
CA LYS A 44 -15.79 4.05 7.06
C LYS A 44 -14.80 3.05 6.50
N LEU A 45 -15.25 2.07 5.71
CA LEU A 45 -14.39 1.12 5.04
C LEU A 45 -13.52 1.83 3.99
N ASP A 46 -14.13 2.65 3.12
CA ASP A 46 -13.40 3.40 2.09
C ASP A 46 -12.29 4.26 2.70
N LYS A 47 -12.63 4.99 3.77
CA LYS A 47 -11.64 5.79 4.50
C LYS A 47 -10.48 4.95 5.03
N LYS A 48 -10.77 3.81 5.68
CA LYS A 48 -9.73 2.93 6.21
C LYS A 48 -8.85 2.35 5.11
N PHE A 49 -9.42 2.08 3.94
CA PHE A 49 -8.68 1.56 2.80
C PHE A 49 -7.69 2.61 2.27
N ILE A 50 -8.15 3.84 2.08
CA ILE A 50 -7.31 4.98 1.67
C ILE A 50 -6.20 5.22 2.71
N ASP A 51 -6.55 5.32 4.00
CA ASP A 51 -5.59 5.53 5.09
C ASP A 51 -4.51 4.42 5.11
N PHE A 52 -4.89 3.18 4.79
CA PHE A 52 -3.98 2.04 4.72
C PHE A 52 -3.04 2.13 3.51
N GLU A 53 -3.56 2.46 2.33
CA GLU A 53 -2.75 2.64 1.11
C GLU A 53 -1.73 3.77 1.28
N GLU A 54 -2.15 4.92 1.81
CA GLU A 54 -1.25 6.05 2.09
C GLU A 54 -0.14 5.66 3.07
N SER A 55 -0.47 4.88 4.11
CA SER A 55 0.52 4.39 5.08
C SER A 55 1.54 3.44 4.46
N LEU A 56 1.10 2.53 3.58
CA LEU A 56 1.99 1.62 2.87
C LEU A 56 2.93 2.36 1.93
N LEU A 57 2.40 3.29 1.13
CA LEU A 57 3.19 4.07 0.19
C LEU A 57 4.27 4.87 0.90
N THR A 58 3.93 5.52 2.02
CA THR A 58 4.88 6.29 2.82
C THR A 58 6.04 5.42 3.32
N LYS A 59 5.75 4.24 3.87
CA LYS A 59 6.78 3.32 4.36
C LYS A 59 7.70 2.80 3.25
N ILE A 60 7.14 2.52 2.08
CA ILE A 60 7.92 2.07 0.92
C ILE A 60 8.87 3.18 0.46
N ILE A 61 8.36 4.42 0.39
CA ILE A 61 9.17 5.60 0.03
C ILE A 61 10.31 5.78 1.03
N ASP A 62 10.03 5.73 2.34
CA ASP A 62 11.05 5.89 3.38
C ASP A 62 12.15 4.81 3.28
N HIS A 63 11.77 3.57 3.01
CA HIS A 63 12.74 2.48 2.84
C HIS A 63 13.62 2.69 1.60
N ILE A 64 13.01 3.11 0.48
CA ILE A 64 13.74 3.40 -0.76
C ILE A 64 14.71 4.57 -0.53
N LEU A 65 14.26 5.68 0.04
CA LEU A 65 15.09 6.85 0.31
C LEU A 65 16.27 6.49 1.22
N THR A 66 16.02 5.76 2.30
CA THR A 66 17.09 5.31 3.21
C THR A 66 18.11 4.43 2.48
N SER A 67 17.66 3.54 1.61
CA SER A 67 18.56 2.70 0.81
C SER A 67 19.37 3.51 -0.21
N GLN A 68 18.75 4.51 -0.83
CA GLN A 68 19.39 5.41 -1.79
C GLN A 68 20.48 6.25 -1.13
N ASP A 69 20.24 6.78 0.07
CA ASP A 69 21.26 7.53 0.84
C ASP A 69 22.51 6.70 1.11
N VAL A 70 22.36 5.41 1.42
CA VAL A 70 23.49 4.50 1.61
C VAL A 70 24.25 4.26 0.31
N ILE A 71 23.54 4.07 -0.80
CA ILE A 71 24.15 3.88 -2.12
C ILE A 71 24.93 5.12 -2.54
N LEU A 72 24.37 6.31 -2.35
CA LEU A 72 25.02 7.58 -2.70
C LEU A 72 26.34 7.77 -1.95
N LYS A 73 26.37 7.51 -0.64
CA LYS A 73 27.63 7.57 0.14
C LYS A 73 28.70 6.61 -0.41
N ARG A 74 28.30 5.39 -0.78
CA ARG A 74 29.23 4.42 -1.39
C ARG A 74 29.74 4.88 -2.75
N ILE A 75 28.92 5.57 -3.53
CA ILE A 75 29.33 6.16 -4.81
C ILE A 75 30.38 7.25 -4.57
N ASP A 76 30.16 8.12 -3.58
CA ASP A 76 31.13 9.17 -3.21
C ASP A 76 32.48 8.57 -2.80
N ASP A 77 32.47 7.54 -1.96
CA ASP A 77 33.68 6.81 -1.55
C ASP A 77 34.43 6.23 -2.76
N ILE A 78 33.71 5.59 -3.69
CA ILE A 78 34.30 5.03 -4.92
C ILE A 78 34.92 6.12 -5.80
N ILE A 79 34.28 7.29 -5.92
CA ILE A 79 34.80 8.41 -6.70
C ILE A 79 36.13 8.90 -6.11
N ILE A 80 36.20 9.03 -4.79
CA ILE A 80 37.42 9.44 -4.08
C ILE A 80 38.54 8.41 -4.28
N ASP A 81 38.23 7.11 -4.11
CA ASP A 81 39.19 6.02 -4.29
C ASP A 81 39.73 5.97 -5.73
N ASN A 82 38.86 6.16 -6.72
CA ASN A 82 39.28 6.18 -8.12
C ASN A 82 40.19 7.37 -8.42
N ALA A 83 39.89 8.56 -7.90
CA ALA A 83 40.78 9.72 -8.04
C ALA A 83 42.16 9.47 -7.40
N ALA A 84 42.21 8.78 -6.26
CA ALA A 84 43.45 8.38 -5.61
C ALA A 84 44.25 7.38 -6.47
N ARG A 85 43.58 6.40 -7.08
CA ARG A 85 44.18 5.43 -8.00
C ARG A 85 44.74 6.10 -9.25
N ASP A 86 44.01 7.04 -9.85
CA ASP A 86 44.47 7.78 -11.04
C ASP A 86 45.76 8.57 -10.74
N MET A 87 45.82 9.23 -9.58
CA MET A 87 47.04 9.92 -9.13
C MET A 87 48.20 8.95 -8.91
N GLN A 88 47.94 7.76 -8.37
CA GLN A 88 48.97 6.74 -8.18
C GLN A 88 49.48 6.20 -9.52
N LEU A 89 48.58 5.91 -10.46
CA LEU A 89 48.93 5.48 -11.80
C LEU A 89 49.83 6.51 -12.47
N HIS A 90 49.46 7.80 -12.42
CA HIS A 90 50.27 8.87 -13.00
C HIS A 90 51.68 8.93 -12.39
N ARG A 91 51.83 8.73 -11.08
CA ARG A 91 53.15 8.68 -10.42
C ARG A 91 53.96 7.46 -10.87
N HIS A 92 53.33 6.29 -10.95
CA HIS A 92 54.01 5.08 -11.41
C HIS A 92 54.45 5.23 -12.87
N ASP A 93 53.60 5.81 -13.71
CA ASP A 93 53.88 6.06 -15.12
C ASP A 93 55.11 6.97 -15.28
N LYS A 94 55.17 8.05 -14.50
CA LYS A 94 56.36 8.91 -14.44
C LYS A 94 57.60 8.17 -13.95
N TRP A 95 57.49 7.39 -12.89
CA TRP A 95 58.61 6.62 -12.34
C TRP A 95 59.18 5.61 -13.34
N ILE A 96 58.32 4.96 -14.13
CA ILE A 96 58.71 4.06 -15.21
C ILE A 96 59.50 4.81 -16.29
N HIS A 97 59.02 5.98 -16.72
CA HIS A 97 59.73 6.81 -17.70
C HIS A 97 61.08 7.29 -17.18
N ASP A 98 61.16 7.71 -15.91
CA ASP A 98 62.41 8.14 -15.27
C ASP A 98 63.41 6.97 -15.21
N LEU A 99 62.98 5.77 -14.82
CA LEU A 99 63.82 4.57 -14.81
C LEU A 99 64.31 4.16 -16.20
N ALA A 100 63.44 4.18 -17.20
CA ALA A 100 63.80 3.87 -18.58
C ALA A 100 64.90 4.83 -19.10
N THR A 101 64.79 6.12 -18.74
CA THR A 101 65.79 7.13 -19.05
C THR A 101 67.14 6.84 -18.39
N HIS A 102 67.14 6.47 -17.09
CA HIS A 102 68.37 6.16 -16.36
C HIS A 102 69.04 4.84 -16.80
N THR A 103 68.28 3.92 -17.38
CA THR A 103 68.75 2.58 -17.80
C THR A 103 68.97 2.46 -19.31
N GLU A 104 68.84 3.57 -20.06
CA GLU A 104 68.95 3.63 -21.53
C GLU A 104 68.03 2.63 -22.28
N CYS A 105 66.95 2.18 -21.63
CA CYS A 105 66.00 1.23 -22.18
C CYS A 105 64.87 1.96 -22.95
N LYS A 106 64.54 1.51 -24.17
CA LYS A 106 63.42 2.09 -24.94
C LYS A 106 62.09 1.47 -24.48
N LEU A 107 61.16 2.32 -24.03
CA LEU A 107 59.77 1.91 -23.83
C LEU A 107 59.07 1.80 -25.18
N SER A 108 58.44 0.66 -25.45
CA SER A 108 57.53 0.51 -26.59
C SER A 108 56.19 1.14 -26.24
N ASN A 109 55.78 2.18 -26.96
CA ASN A 109 54.45 2.78 -26.79
C ASN A 109 53.38 1.70 -26.94
N SER A 110 52.50 1.57 -25.94
CA SER A 110 51.21 0.87 -26.05
C SER A 110 50.09 1.88 -26.15
#